data_AF-A0A7S2MWG5-F1
#
_entry.id   AF-A0A7S2MWG5-F1
#
_cell.length_a   1.000
_cell.length_b   1.000
_cell.length_c   1.000
_cell.angle_alpha   90.00
_cell.angle_beta   90.00
_cell.angle_gamma   90.00
#
_symmetry.space_group_name_H-M   'P 1'
#
loop_
_entity.id
_entity.type
_entity.pdbx_description
1 polymer ?
#
loop_
_entity_poly.entity_id
_entity_poly.type
_entity_poly.pdbx_seq_one_letter_code
_entity_poly.pdbx_strand_id
1 'polypeptide(L)'
;AYSLTLMAIYFMQVQMRLPVLDVSLFKGECTAPPEAKPKHNVELACTRFGLLFSFFSFFSQDFRWGMEVVSVRVGERLSATNEAYEQLRGRLDQRLHIEDPFLLGRNLHCV
;
A
#
# COMPACT_ATOMS: atom_id res chain seq x y z
N ALA A 1 7.49 12.13 2.54
CA ALA A 1 6.02 12.28 2.52
C ALA A 1 5.34 11.15 1.73
N TYR A 2 5.76 10.89 0.47
CA TYR A 2 5.13 9.90 -0.41
C TYR A 2 4.99 8.48 0.17
N SER A 3 6.07 7.89 0.72
CA SER A 3 6.03 6.54 1.29
C SER A 3 5.02 6.41 2.43
N LEU A 4 4.87 7.45 3.27
CA LEU A 4 3.90 7.47 4.36
C LEU A 4 2.46 7.50 3.83
N THR A 5 2.22 8.22 2.73
CA THR A 5 0.92 8.20 2.04
C THR A 5 0.59 6.81 1.51
N LEU A 6 1.56 6.11 0.90
CA LEU A 6 1.36 4.73 0.45
C LEU A 6 1.08 3.78 1.61
N MET A 7 1.79 3.92 2.73
CA MET A 7 1.51 3.15 3.96
C MET A 7 0.09 3.39 4.47
N ALA A 8 -0.38 4.64 4.47
CA ALA A 8 -1.74 4.96 4.90
C ALA A 8 -2.79 4.34 3.98
N ILE A 9 -2.60 4.43 2.65
CA ILE A 9 -3.50 3.81 1.67
C ILE A 9 -3.51 2.29 1.85
N TYR A 10 -2.34 1.65 1.93
CA TYR A 10 -2.22 0.21 2.13
C TYR A 10 -2.90 -0.26 3.43
N PHE A 11 -2.68 0.45 4.54
CA PHE A 11 -3.37 0.15 5.80
C PHE A 11 -4.90 0.22 5.64
N MET A 12 -5.41 1.24 4.95
CA MET A 12 -6.85 1.36 4.69
C MET A 12 -7.37 0.25 3.77
N GLN A 13 -6.58 -0.21 2.80
CA GLN A 13 -6.95 -1.35 1.95
C GLN A 13 -7.05 -2.65 2.78
N VAL A 14 -6.04 -2.94 3.60
CA VAL A 14 -5.96 -4.18 4.37
C VAL A 14 -6.97 -4.21 5.53
N GLN A 15 -7.04 -3.14 6.32
CA GLN A 15 -7.85 -3.13 7.56
C GLN A 15 -9.26 -2.60 7.35
N MET A 16 -9.42 -1.62 6.45
CA MET A 16 -10.69 -0.93 6.24
C MET A 16 -11.37 -1.30 4.91
N ARG A 17 -10.80 -2.27 4.16
CA ARG A 17 -11.32 -2.76 2.87
C ARG A 17 -11.50 -1.66 1.83
N LEU A 18 -10.60 -0.67 1.84
CA LEU A 18 -10.53 0.31 0.76
C LEU A 18 -10.24 -0.44 -0.57
N PRO A 19 -10.93 -0.11 -1.68
CA PRO A 19 -10.67 -0.78 -2.95
C PRO A 19 -9.25 -0.52 -3.45
N VAL A 20 -8.68 -1.53 -4.08
CA VAL A 20 -7.45 -1.43 -4.85
C VAL A 20 -7.78 -0.82 -6.21
N LEU A 21 -7.09 0.26 -6.54
CA LEU A 21 -7.25 0.93 -7.83
C LEU A 21 -6.27 0.34 -8.84
N ASP A 22 -6.73 0.17 -10.08
CA ASP A 22 -5.87 -0.26 -11.17
C ASP A 22 -4.93 0.88 -11.56
N VAL A 23 -3.66 0.73 -11.18
CA VAL A 23 -2.59 1.70 -11.43
C VAL A 23 -2.33 1.91 -12.92
N SER A 24 -2.66 0.94 -13.78
CA SER A 24 -2.45 1.04 -15.24
C SER A 24 -3.34 2.10 -15.90
N LEU A 25 -4.43 2.49 -15.22
CA LEU A 25 -5.32 3.55 -15.69
C LEU A 25 -4.70 4.95 -15.54
N PHE A 26 -3.72 5.12 -14.65
CA PHE A 26 -3.12 6.43 -14.34
C PHE A 26 -1.88 6.69 -15.19
N LYS A 27 -2.01 7.56 -16.19
CA LYS A 27 -0.93 7.88 -17.16
C LYS A 27 -0.19 9.20 -16.87
N GLY A 28 -0.36 9.77 -15.68
CA GLY A 28 0.24 11.05 -15.29
C GLY A 28 -0.56 12.28 -15.72
N GLU A 29 -1.82 12.11 -16.09
CA GLU A 29 -2.75 13.21 -16.35
C GLU A 29 -3.11 13.98 -15.07
N CYS A 30 -3.51 15.25 -15.19
CA CYS A 30 -3.89 16.08 -14.03
C CYS A 30 -5.20 15.65 -13.37
N THR A 31 -6.02 14.83 -14.04
CA THR A 31 -7.31 14.36 -13.55
C THR A 31 -7.34 12.85 -13.49
N ALA A 32 -8.01 12.30 -12.47
CA ALA A 32 -8.23 10.86 -12.39
C ALA A 32 -9.12 10.39 -13.55
N PRO A 33 -8.79 9.25 -14.19
CA PRO A 33 -9.59 8.73 -15.29
C PRO A 33 -10.98 8.31 -14.78
N PRO A 34 -12.06 8.50 -15.56
CA PRO A 34 -13.42 8.15 -15.17
C PRO A 34 -13.56 6.69 -14.73
N GLU A 35 -12.78 5.80 -15.34
CA GLU A 35 -12.77 4.35 -15.11
C GLU A 35 -12.14 3.97 -13.75
N ALA A 36 -11.31 4.83 -13.17
CA ALA A 36 -10.71 4.61 -11.86
C ALA A 36 -11.64 4.96 -10.69
N LYS A 37 -12.89 5.34 -10.96
CA LYS A 37 -13.87 5.61 -9.89
C LYS A 37 -14.17 4.32 -9.13
N PRO A 38 -14.06 4.32 -7.79
CA PRO A 38 -14.39 3.14 -7.00
C PRO A 38 -15.88 2.80 -7.17
N LYS A 39 -16.16 1.51 -7.36
CA LYS A 39 -17.53 1.02 -7.64
C LYS A 39 -18.45 1.12 -6.42
N HIS A 40 -17.90 1.20 -5.21
CA HIS A 40 -18.65 1.20 -3.96
C HIS A 40 -18.03 2.21 -2.99
N ASN A 41 -18.89 2.88 -2.21
CA ASN A 41 -18.45 3.74 -1.13
C ASN A 41 -18.06 2.88 0.08
N VAL A 42 -16.91 3.18 0.67
CA VAL A 42 -16.47 2.54 1.91
C VAL A 42 -16.84 3.45 3.07
N GLU A 43 -17.77 3.00 3.90
CA GLU A 43 -18.07 3.67 5.16
C GLU A 43 -17.03 3.27 6.21
N LEU A 44 -16.22 4.24 6.63
CA LEU A 44 -15.28 4.06 7.72
C LEU A 44 -16.04 4.13 9.05
N ALA A 45 -16.22 2.98 9.71
CA ALA A 45 -16.91 2.89 11.01
C ALA A 45 -16.09 3.42 12.20
N CYS A 46 -14.93 4.05 11.98
CA CYS A 46 -14.00 4.46 13.03
C CYS A 46 -13.88 5.98 13.17
N THR A 47 -13.61 6.44 14.39
CA THR A 47 -13.27 7.84 14.64
C THR A 47 -11.89 8.17 14.07
N ARG A 48 -11.61 9.45 13.80
CA ARG A 48 -10.28 9.91 13.33
C ARG A 48 -9.14 9.47 14.26
N PHE A 49 -9.37 9.54 15.57
CA PHE A 49 -8.39 9.09 16.56
C PHE A 49 -8.23 7.57 16.56
N GLY A 50 -9.33 6.83 16.43
CA GLY A 50 -9.29 5.37 16.29
C GLY A 50 -8.49 4.95 15.05
N LEU A 51 -8.72 5.61 13.91
CA LEU A 51 -8.00 5.36 12.67
C LEU A 51 -6.49 5.60 12.83
N LEU A 52 -6.11 6.72 13.43
CA LEU A 52 -4.71 7.07 13.67
C LEU A 52 -4.03 6.08 14.60
N PHE A 53 -4.70 5.71 15.70
CA PHE A 53 -4.19 4.70 16.64
C PHE A 53 -4.01 3.34 15.94
N SER A 54 -5.01 2.88 15.20
CA SER A 54 -4.97 1.61 14.48
C SER A 54 -3.88 1.59 13.40
N PHE A 55 -3.62 2.72 12.73
CA PHE A 55 -2.52 2.83 11.76
C PHE A 55 -1.16 2.55 12.41
N PHE A 56 -0.87 3.19 13.55
CA PHE A 56 0.39 2.96 14.25
C PHE A 56 0.45 1.57 14.91
N SER A 57 -0.66 1.10 15.48
CA SER A 57 -0.75 -0.25 16.04
C SER A 57 -0.44 -1.31 14.98
N PHE A 58 -1.04 -1.19 13.79
CA PHE A 58 -0.82 -2.11 12.68
C PHE A 58 0.66 -2.18 12.28
N PHE A 59 1.31 -1.03 12.03
CA PHE A 59 2.71 -1.03 11.59
C PHE A 59 3.74 -1.30 12.69
N SER A 60 3.35 -1.26 13.98
CA SER A 60 4.24 -1.58 15.10
C SER A 60 4.11 -3.01 15.59
N GLN A 61 2.94 -3.63 15.46
CA GLN A 61 2.64 -4.93 16.06
C GLN A 61 2.23 -5.99 15.03
N ASP A 62 1.43 -5.62 14.02
CA ASP A 62 0.82 -6.60 13.13
C ASP A 62 1.63 -6.84 11.85
N PHE A 63 2.11 -5.77 11.22
CA PHE A 63 2.83 -5.82 9.95
C PHE A 63 4.27 -6.30 10.16
N ARG A 64 4.67 -7.36 9.45
CA ARG A 64 6.00 -7.97 9.61
C ARG A 64 7.01 -7.32 8.67
N TRP A 65 7.67 -6.27 9.16
CA TRP A 65 8.81 -5.66 8.47
C TRP A 65 9.89 -6.70 8.13
N GLY A 66 10.53 -6.54 6.97
CA GLY A 66 11.50 -7.52 6.45
C GLY A 66 10.90 -8.78 5.84
N MET A 67 9.59 -9.00 6.00
CA MET A 67 8.90 -10.19 5.49
C MET A 67 7.68 -9.84 4.61
N GLU A 68 7.05 -8.70 4.83
CA GLU A 68 5.91 -8.20 4.07
C GLU A 68 6.28 -6.92 3.31
N VAL A 69 5.52 -6.63 2.25
CA VAL A 69 5.70 -5.43 1.41
C VAL A 69 4.46 -4.55 1.52
N VAL A 70 4.67 -3.26 1.77
CA VAL A 70 3.62 -2.26 1.60
C VAL A 70 3.43 -2.05 0.10
N SER A 71 2.36 -2.63 -0.46
CA SER A 71 2.01 -2.50 -1.87
C SER A 71 0.54 -2.10 -2.01
N VAL A 72 0.31 -0.86 -2.46
CA VAL A 72 -1.04 -0.35 -2.72
C VAL A 72 -1.67 -0.93 -3.99
N ARG A 73 -0.84 -1.51 -4.87
CA ARG A 73 -1.25 -2.19 -6.12
C ARG A 73 -1.83 -3.57 -5.84
N VAL A 74 -1.29 -4.27 -4.83
CA VAL A 74 -1.82 -5.57 -4.40
C VAL A 74 -2.92 -5.36 -3.36
N GLY A 75 -2.69 -4.49 -2.37
CA GLY A 75 -3.68 -4.17 -1.32
C GLY A 75 -3.96 -5.32 -0.34
N GLU A 76 -3.12 -6.34 -0.33
CA GLU A 76 -3.24 -7.52 0.55
C GLU A 76 -1.93 -7.82 1.26
N ARG A 77 -2.01 -8.54 2.38
CA ARG A 77 -0.85 -8.96 3.17
C ARG A 77 -0.15 -10.15 2.52
N LEU A 78 0.87 -9.87 1.71
CA LEU A 78 1.68 -10.88 1.05
C LEU A 78 3.14 -10.86 1.53
N SER A 79 3.76 -12.03 1.53
CA SER A 79 5.20 -12.19 1.75
C SER A 79 6.01 -11.51 0.65
N ALA A 80 7.17 -10.95 0.97
CA ALA A 80 8.10 -10.37 0.01
C ALA A 80 8.64 -11.41 -1.00
N THR A 81 8.54 -12.70 -0.67
CA THR A 81 8.85 -13.82 -1.57
C THR A 81 7.77 -14.10 -2.61
N ASN A 82 6.56 -13.51 -2.48
CA ASN A 82 5.47 -13.72 -3.42
C ASN A 82 5.86 -13.24 -4.84
N GLU A 83 5.35 -13.91 -5.86
CA GLU A 83 5.61 -13.59 -7.27
C GLU A 83 5.19 -12.18 -7.67
N ALA A 84 4.17 -11.61 -7.00
CA ALA A 84 3.73 -10.23 -7.23
C ALA A 84 4.84 -9.19 -7.02
N TYR A 85 5.89 -9.54 -6.25
CA TYR A 85 7.01 -8.65 -5.93
C TYR A 85 8.32 -9.08 -6.62
N GLU A 86 8.27 -9.95 -7.63
CA GLU A 86 9.48 -10.47 -8.29
C GLU A 86 10.42 -9.36 -8.80
N GLN A 87 9.86 -8.25 -9.27
CA GLN A 87 10.61 -7.12 -9.78
C GLN A 87 11.21 -6.24 -8.67
N LEU A 88 10.71 -6.33 -7.44
CA LEU A 88 11.08 -5.44 -6.35
C LEU A 88 12.53 -5.70 -5.89
N ARG A 89 13.39 -4.70 -6.08
CA ARG A 89 14.81 -4.79 -5.71
C ARG A 89 14.96 -4.89 -4.18
N GLY A 90 15.82 -5.81 -3.75
CA GLY A 90 16.11 -6.04 -2.33
C GLY A 90 14.95 -6.65 -1.55
N ARG A 91 13.95 -7.28 -2.21
CA ARG A 91 12.78 -7.91 -1.55
C ARG A 91 13.12 -9.05 -0.58
N LEU A 92 14.34 -9.56 -0.61
CA LEU A 92 14.81 -10.61 0.29
C LEU A 92 15.71 -10.07 1.41
N ASP A 93 16.01 -8.77 1.37
CA ASP A 93 16.81 -8.13 2.41
C ASP A 93 15.95 -7.92 3.67
N GLN A 94 16.52 -8.09 4.86
CA GLN A 94 15.84 -7.83 6.13
C GLN A 94 15.68 -6.32 6.38
N ARG A 95 14.83 -5.65 5.59
CA ARG A 95 14.62 -4.20 5.58
C ARG A 95 13.15 -3.83 5.43
N LEU A 96 12.84 -2.54 5.57
CA LEU A 96 11.52 -2.03 5.23
C LEU A 96 11.28 -2.23 3.73
N HIS A 97 10.07 -2.63 3.35
CA HIS A 97 9.70 -2.82 1.96
C HIS A 97 8.45 -2.02 1.65
N ILE A 98 8.60 -1.01 0.81
CA ILE A 98 7.51 -0.18 0.32
C ILE A 98 7.66 -0.12 -1.20
N GLU A 99 6.74 -0.76 -1.91
CA GLU A 99 6.74 -0.82 -3.38
C GLU A 99 6.20 0.50 -3.94
N ASP A 100 6.89 1.04 -4.95
CA ASP A 100 6.33 2.10 -5.79
C ASP A 100 5.28 1.49 -6.75
N PRO A 101 4.02 1.98 -6.77
CA PRO A 101 2.94 1.38 -7.55
C PRO A 101 3.14 1.44 -9.06
N PHE A 102 4.01 2.32 -9.56
CA PHE A 102 4.29 2.48 -10.99
C PHE A 102 5.64 1.90 -11.37
N LEU A 103 6.64 2.09 -10.50
CA LEU A 103 8.00 1.62 -10.71
C LEU A 103 8.25 0.38 -9.86
N LEU A 104 7.76 -0.79 -10.30
CA LEU A 104 7.77 -2.03 -9.49
C LEU A 104 9.17 -2.47 -9.02
N GLY A 105 10.22 -2.05 -9.72
CA GLY A 105 11.61 -2.28 -9.30
C GLY A 105 12.13 -1.35 -8.20
N ARG A 106 11.34 -0.35 -7.78
CA ARG A 106 11.74 0.68 -6.84
C ARG A 106 11.16 0.39 -5.46
N ASN A 107 12.06 0.15 -4.52
CA ASN A 107 11.76 0.01 -3.10
C ASN A 107 12.02 1.33 -2.38
N LEU A 108 11.00 1.93 -1.78
CA LEU A 108 11.03 3.29 -1.19
C LEU A 108 11.60 3.34 0.25
N HIS A 109 12.47 2.39 0.59
CA HIS A 109 13.07 2.22 1.92
C HIS A 109 14.15 3.24 2.30
N CYS A 110 14.74 3.95 1.33
CA CYS A 110 15.83 4.93 1.54
C CYS A 110 15.72 6.12 0.57
N VAL A 111 14.56 6.77 0.53
CA VAL A 111 14.35 7.99 -0.27
C VAL A 111 14.30 9.21 0.64
#